data_AF-A0A1B7LIA5-F1
#
_entry.id   AF-A0A1B7LIA5-F1
#
_cell.length_a   1.000
_cell.length_b   1.000
_cell.length_c   1.000
_cell.angle_alpha   90.00
_cell.angle_beta   90.00
_cell.angle_gamma   90.00
#
_symmetry.space_group_name_H-M   'P 1'
#
loop_
_entity.id
_entity.type
_entity.pdbx_description
1 polymer ?
#
loop_
_entity_poly.entity_id
_entity_poly.type
_entity_poly.pdbx_seq_one_letter_code
_entity_poly.pdbx_strand_id
1 'polypeptide(L)'
;MDTATVEKFKNLVLDLDLPQTDVVLFGVTCPYCGKNDRIRPLEPPDEVALESGSLNDYREFWALLAAEAADGEPAVCKFCRNILLLDEHRKARPLPD
;
A
#
# COMPACT_ATOMS: atom_id res chain seq x y z
N MET A 1 9.49 10.60 -1.77
CA MET A 1 10.00 9.67 -0.73
C MET A 1 11.17 8.88 -1.32
N ASP A 2 12.30 8.71 -0.61
CA ASP A 2 13.45 8.04 -1.24
C ASP A 2 13.16 6.57 -1.63
N THR A 3 13.83 6.10 -2.68
CA THR A 3 13.62 4.75 -3.24
C THR A 3 13.91 3.65 -2.22
N ALA A 4 14.86 3.86 -1.30
CA ALA A 4 15.23 2.85 -0.31
C ALA A 4 14.11 2.62 0.72
N THR A 5 13.41 3.69 1.11
CA THR A 5 12.26 3.68 2.01
C THR A 5 11.09 2.94 1.36
N VAL A 6 10.82 3.23 0.09
CA VAL A 6 9.78 2.54 -0.70
C VAL A 6 10.06 1.04 -0.83
N GLU A 7 11.30 0.65 -1.12
CA GLU A 7 11.69 -0.76 -1.23
C GLU A 7 11.61 -1.50 0.12
N LYS A 8 12.02 -0.85 1.22
CA LYS A 8 11.82 -1.41 2.57
C LYS A 8 10.36 -1.68 2.87
N PHE A 9 9.48 -0.73 2.54
CA PHE A 9 8.06 -0.90 2.78
C PHE A 9 7.43 -2.00 1.92
N LYS A 10 7.84 -2.11 0.64
CA LYS A 10 7.43 -3.24 -0.21
C LYS A 10 7.81 -4.57 0.42
N ASN A 11 9.06 -4.71 0.87
CA ASN A 11 9.51 -5.94 1.51
C ASN A 11 8.72 -6.23 2.78
N LEU A 12 8.47 -5.22 3.63
CA LEU A 12 7.66 -5.38 4.83
C LEU A 12 6.23 -5.86 4.52
N VAL A 13 5.55 -5.23 3.56
CA VAL A 13 4.20 -5.64 3.13
C VAL A 13 4.18 -7.07 2.60
N LEU A 14 5.25 -7.51 1.93
CA LEU A 14 5.37 -8.87 1.42
C LEU A 14 5.68 -9.90 2.50
N ASP A 15 6.62 -9.59 3.38
CA ASP A 15 7.06 -10.49 4.45
C ASP A 15 5.93 -10.75 5.47
N LEU A 16 5.08 -9.74 5.68
CA LEU A 16 3.91 -9.80 6.56
C LEU A 16 2.61 -10.24 5.84
N ASP A 17 2.69 -10.56 4.54
CA ASP A 17 1.56 -10.92 3.67
C ASP A 17 0.36 -9.94 3.73
N LEU A 18 0.66 -8.64 3.76
CA LEU A 18 -0.35 -7.59 3.81
C LEU A 18 -0.96 -7.30 2.42
N PRO A 19 -2.20 -6.78 2.36
CA PRO A 19 -3.17 -6.66 3.45
C PRO A 19 -3.71 -8.01 3.91
N GLN A 20 -4.10 -8.10 5.18
CA GLN A 20 -4.70 -9.31 5.79
C GLN A 20 -6.14 -9.54 5.31
N THR A 21 -6.83 -8.44 4.98
CA THR A 21 -8.20 -8.41 4.51
C THR A 21 -8.23 -8.61 3.00
N ASP A 22 -9.04 -9.58 2.55
CA ASP A 22 -9.22 -9.85 1.12
C ASP A 22 -10.32 -8.96 0.51
N VAL A 23 -10.04 -7.66 0.45
CA VAL A 23 -10.84 -6.70 -0.33
C VAL A 23 -10.15 -6.46 -1.68
N VAL A 24 -10.90 -6.67 -2.76
CA VAL A 24 -10.44 -6.41 -4.13
C VAL A 24 -11.21 -5.23 -4.71
N LEU A 25 -10.48 -4.28 -5.26
CA LEU A 25 -11.06 -3.17 -6.02
C LEU A 25 -11.19 -3.55 -7.50
N PHE A 26 -12.43 -3.61 -7.98
CA PHE A 26 -12.73 -3.85 -9.40
C PHE A 26 -12.54 -2.58 -10.22
N GLY A 27 -12.00 -2.74 -11.43
CA GLY A 27 -11.82 -1.64 -12.39
C GLY A 27 -10.63 -0.72 -12.10
N VAL A 28 -9.87 -0.98 -11.03
CA VAL A 28 -8.68 -0.19 -10.67
C VAL A 28 -7.46 -0.76 -11.37
N THR A 29 -6.79 0.05 -12.19
CA THR A 29 -5.60 -0.34 -12.97
C THR A 29 -4.31 0.09 -12.29
N CYS A 30 -3.37 -0.84 -12.10
CA CYS A 30 -2.04 -0.55 -11.56
C CYS A 30 -1.25 0.37 -12.51
N PRO A 31 -0.73 1.51 -12.04
CA PRO A 31 0.07 2.42 -12.89
C PRO A 31 1.45 1.85 -13.23
N TYR A 32 1.92 0.83 -12.49
CA TYR A 32 3.24 0.23 -12.71
C TYR A 32 3.23 -0.92 -13.72
N CYS A 33 2.22 -1.80 -13.69
CA CYS A 33 2.19 -2.99 -14.54
C CYS A 33 1.00 -3.05 -15.51
N GLY A 34 0.09 -2.07 -15.47
CA GLY A 34 -1.08 -2.00 -16.33
C GLY A 34 -2.17 -3.05 -16.06
N LYS A 35 -1.99 -3.92 -15.06
CA LYS A 35 -2.99 -4.94 -14.67
C LYS A 35 -4.04 -4.37 -13.72
N ASN A 36 -5.26 -4.91 -13.77
CA ASN A 36 -6.40 -4.47 -12.96
C ASN A 36 -6.89 -5.57 -12.00
N ASP A 37 -7.93 -5.28 -11.21
CA ASP A 37 -8.72 -6.25 -10.43
C ASP A 37 -7.95 -7.06 -9.35
N ARG A 38 -6.72 -6.66 -9.04
CA ARG A 38 -5.92 -7.21 -7.92
C ARG A 38 -5.19 -6.12 -7.14
N ILE A 39 -5.86 -4.98 -7.01
CA ILE A 39 -5.43 -3.89 -6.15
C ILE A 39 -6.17 -4.02 -4.84
N ARG A 40 -5.42 -4.06 -3.74
CA ARG A 40 -5.97 -4.21 -2.40
C ARG A 40 -5.52 -3.05 -1.52
N PRO A 41 -6.45 -2.32 -0.87
CA PRO A 41 -6.11 -1.32 0.14
C PRO A 41 -5.29 -1.93 1.27
N LEU A 42 -4.35 -1.17 1.82
CA LEU A 42 -3.61 -1.53 3.02
C LEU A 42 -4.36 -1.01 4.23
N GLU A 43 -4.61 -1.89 5.21
CA GLU A 43 -5.35 -1.50 6.40
C GLU A 43 -4.55 -0.50 7.24
N PRO A 44 -5.22 0.42 7.95
CA PRO A 44 -4.54 1.31 8.87
C PRO A 44 -3.90 0.50 10.02
N PRO A 45 -2.81 1.00 10.66
CA PRO A 45 -2.03 0.22 11.62
C PRO A 45 -2.80 -0.29 12.85
N ASP A 46 -3.93 0.31 13.18
CA ASP A 46 -4.85 -0.13 14.24
C ASP A 46 -5.75 -1.31 13.85
N GLU A 47 -5.88 -1.60 12.56
CA GLU A 47 -6.65 -2.72 12.01
C GLU A 47 -5.81 -3.95 11.66
N VAL A 48 -4.47 -3.85 11.71
CA VAL A 48 -3.57 -4.97 11.41
C VAL A 48 -3.11 -5.70 12.68
N ALA A 49 -3.25 -7.01 12.71
CA ALA A 49 -2.71 -7.84 13.78
C ALA A 49 -1.25 -8.25 13.47
N LEU A 50 -0.28 -7.44 13.90
CA LEU A 50 1.18 -7.69 13.75
C LEU A 50 1.87 -7.82 15.11
N GLU A 51 3.02 -8.51 15.14
CA GLU A 51 3.92 -8.47 16.30
C GLU A 51 4.48 -7.06 16.53
N SER A 52 4.76 -6.70 17.79
CA SER A 52 5.08 -5.33 18.23
C SER A 52 6.23 -4.68 17.46
N GLY A 53 7.24 -5.45 17.04
CA GLY A 53 8.36 -4.95 16.25
C GLY A 53 7.93 -4.54 14.84
N SER A 54 7.30 -5.45 14.11
CA SER A 54 6.80 -5.23 12.74
C SER A 54 5.67 -4.20 12.68
N LEU A 55 4.88 -4.07 13.75
CA LEU A 55 3.81 -3.07 13.84
C LEU A 55 4.35 -1.64 13.88
N ASN A 56 5.48 -1.41 14.54
CA ASN A 56 6.10 -0.08 14.60
C ASN A 56 6.61 0.36 13.23
N ASP A 57 7.35 -0.52 12.55
CA ASP A 57 7.84 -0.23 11.19
C ASP A 57 6.66 0.02 10.25
N TYR A 58 5.62 -0.83 10.30
CA TYR A 58 4.43 -0.67 9.48
C TYR A 58 3.73 0.67 9.73
N ARG A 59 3.59 1.05 11.01
CA ARG A 59 2.98 2.32 11.42
C ARG A 59 3.74 3.53 10.90
N GLU A 60 5.06 3.52 10.96
CA GLU A 60 5.89 4.61 10.46
C GLU A 60 5.73 4.78 8.94
N PHE A 61 5.84 3.69 8.17
CA PHE A 61 5.67 3.74 6.73
C PHE A 61 4.26 4.12 6.30
N TRP A 62 3.24 3.60 6.99
CA TRP A 62 1.85 3.96 6.73
C TRP A 62 1.64 5.46 6.93
N ALA A 63 2.12 6.01 8.05
CA ALA A 63 2.00 7.43 8.35
C ALA A 63 2.68 8.33 7.30
N LEU A 64 3.86 7.92 6.81
CA LEU A 64 4.56 8.62 5.72
C LEU A 64 3.71 8.63 4.44
N LEU A 65 3.16 7.48 4.05
CA LEU A 65 2.33 7.36 2.86
C LEU A 65 1.06 8.19 2.95
N ALA A 66 0.42 8.21 4.12
CA ALA A 66 -0.82 8.96 4.32
C ALA A 66 -0.59 10.47 4.35
N ALA A 67 0.53 10.93 4.90
CA ALA A 67 0.92 12.34 4.83
C ALA A 67 1.11 12.81 3.37
N GLU A 68 1.68 11.95 2.53
CA GLU A 68 1.87 12.17 1.09
C GLU A 68 0.59 12.00 0.26
N ALA A 69 -0.41 11.32 0.83
CA ALA A 69 -1.58 10.94 0.07
C ALA A 69 -2.53 12.10 -0.23
N ALA A 70 -2.45 13.22 0.52
CA ALA A 70 -3.35 14.37 0.56
C ALA A 70 -4.84 14.02 0.80
N ASP A 71 -5.37 13.02 0.10
CA ASP A 71 -6.71 12.43 0.21
C ASP A 71 -6.72 10.96 -0.26
N GLY A 72 -5.57 10.26 -0.20
CA GLY A 72 -5.42 8.94 -0.81
C GLY A 72 -5.22 7.78 0.16
N GLU A 73 -5.72 6.61 -0.23
CA GLU A 73 -5.58 5.38 0.53
C GLU A 73 -4.40 4.54 -0.02
N PRO A 74 -3.43 4.12 0.81
CA PRO A 74 -2.37 3.22 0.39
C PRO A 74 -2.93 1.87 -0.06
N ALA A 75 -2.40 1.33 -1.16
CA ALA A 75 -2.81 0.03 -1.66
C ALA A 75 -1.62 -0.72 -2.28
N VAL A 76 -1.77 -2.03 -2.42
CA VAL A 76 -0.79 -2.91 -3.06
C VAL A 76 -1.38 -3.60 -4.28
N CYS A 77 -0.59 -3.69 -5.35
CA CYS A 77 -0.91 -4.52 -6.50
C CYS A 77 -0.42 -5.95 -6.26
N LYS A 78 -1.30 -6.95 -6.14
CA LYS A 78 -0.89 -8.36 -5.92
C LYS A 78 -0.23 -9.01 -7.15
N PHE A 79 -0.14 -8.33 -8.31
CA PHE A 79 0.63 -8.80 -9.47
C PHE A 79 2.11 -8.41 -9.41
N CYS A 80 2.39 -7.10 -9.33
CA CYS A 80 3.76 -6.57 -9.36
C CYS A 80 4.29 -6.18 -7.98
N ARG A 81 3.47 -6.30 -6.94
CA ARG A 81 3.80 -6.04 -5.53
C ARG A 81 4.20 -4.60 -5.23
N ASN A 82 4.00 -3.68 -6.18
CA ASN A 82 4.21 -2.25 -5.94
C ASN A 82 3.08 -1.67 -5.08
N ILE A 83 3.49 -0.77 -4.19
CA ILE A 83 2.62 0.10 -3.41
C ILE A 83 2.21 1.28 -4.29
N LEU A 84 0.96 1.69 -4.17
CA LEU A 84 0.35 2.79 -4.91
C LEU A 84 -0.61 3.54 -3.99
N LEU A 85 -1.06 4.71 -4.42
CA LEU A 85 -2.10 5.47 -3.73
C LEU A 85 -3.39 5.41 -4.54
N LEU A 86 -4.51 5.28 -3.86
CA LEU A 86 -5.85 5.41 -4.43
C LEU A 86 -6.39 6.79 -4.10
N ASP A 87 -6.91 7.54 -5.06
CA ASP A 87 -7.60 8.80 -4.77
C ASP A 87 -9.06 8.57 -4.30
N GLU A 88 -9.78 9.66 -4.02
CA GLU A 88 -11.20 9.66 -3.63
C GLU A 88 -12.13 8.94 -4.63
N HIS A 89 -11.69 8.80 -5.89
CA HIS A 89 -12.41 8.12 -6.96
C HIS A 89 -11.89 6.69 -7.21
N ARG A 90 -11.03 6.16 -6.31
CA ARG A 90 -10.37 4.85 -6.41
C ARG A 90 -9.50 4.70 -7.65
N LYS A 91 -8.98 5.79 -8.19
CA LYS A 91 -7.98 5.73 -9.25
C LYS A 91 -6.60 5.53 -8.62
N ALA A 92 -5.89 4.53 -9.12
CA ALA A 92 -4.52 4.26 -8.67
C ALA A 92 -3.52 5.25 -9.30
N ARG A 93 -2.67 5.83 -8.46
CA ARG A 93 -1.56 6.71 -8.83
C ARG A 93 -0.24 6.19 -8.22
N PRO A 94 0.91 6.44 -8.88
CA PRO A 94 2.21 6.14 -8.30
C PRO A 94 2.43 6.86 -6.97
N LEU A 95 3.35 6.32 -6.15
CA LEU A 95 3.91 7.08 -5.03
C LEU A 95 4.63 8.34 -5.54
N PRO A 96 4.56 9.46 -4.80
CA PRO A 96 5.34 10.65 -5.14
C PRO A 96 6.85 10.39 -4.99
N ASP A 97 7.61 10.97 -5.93
CA ASP A 97 9.09 10.90 -5.95
C ASP A 97 9.73 11.48 -4.68
#